data_AF-V6J0S1-F1
#
_entry.id   AF-V6J0S1-F1
#
_cell.length_a   1.000
_cell.length_b   1.000
_cell.length_c   1.000
_cell.angle_alpha   90.00
_cell.angle_beta   90.00
_cell.angle_gamma   90.00
#
_symmetry.space_group_name_H-M   'P 1'
#
loop_
_entity.id
_entity.type
_entity.pdbx_description
1 polymer ?
#
loop_
_entity_poly.entity_id
_entity_poly.type
_entity_poly.pdbx_seq_one_letter_code
_entity_poly.pdbx_strand_id
1 'polypeptide(L)'
;MKKLKITIKRYDGQKSWNQDYEIDYEKGRTVLWSLTMIREKLDSTLVFSSACQHGICGSCAIKINGKTVLVCQTPLDSMLNLFKTDRLIYEPMSHFEVIRDLAVAWEPKMEKMKKVNPWLIPIEAGTKENGFLQGADDFQKISSATDCILCGICTSECNQLEVNDGTFLDPFIFNKAYRFAVDSRDCASEDHVHPAYENELWKCLHCMQCVSNCPKHIDLTGEISALRNMSMKMGETKNQGARHARAFYEDTWKKGQLNETMLPIKTDGLLKTAATKVPFALRMMKTGKINPLELQKPVNGIKGVRELYDYAKEVEKSES
;
A
#
# COMPACT_ATOMS: atom_id res chain seq x y z
N MET A 1 34.30 -25.12 0.88
CA MET A 1 32.84 -24.83 0.94
C MET A 1 32.64 -23.37 0.57
N LYS A 2 31.59 -23.03 -0.18
CA LYS A 2 31.29 -21.62 -0.51
C LYS A 2 30.93 -20.89 0.79
N LYS A 3 31.52 -19.72 1.05
CA LYS A 3 31.15 -18.88 2.20
C LYS A 3 30.10 -17.87 1.76
N LEU A 4 29.16 -17.57 2.65
CA LEU A 4 28.16 -16.52 2.49
C LEU A 4 28.51 -15.36 3.42
N LYS A 5 28.63 -14.15 2.88
CA LYS A 5 28.90 -12.93 3.65
C LYS A 5 27.58 -12.26 3.99
N ILE A 6 27.36 -11.98 5.27
CA ILE A 6 26.14 -11.33 5.75
C ILE A 6 26.54 -10.10 6.54
N THR A 7 26.11 -8.93 6.09
CA THR A 7 26.22 -7.68 6.85
C THR A 7 24.90 -7.45 7.54
N ILE A 8 24.86 -7.39 8.87
CA ILE A 8 23.65 -7.05 9.62
C ILE A 8 23.78 -5.63 10.14
N LYS A 9 22.75 -4.81 9.92
CA LYS A 9 22.59 -3.50 10.54
C LYS A 9 22.14 -3.69 11.99
N ARG A 10 23.11 -3.64 12.91
CA ARG A 10 22.92 -3.78 14.34
C ARG A 10 22.41 -2.48 14.95
N TYR A 11 21.68 -2.60 16.06
CA TYR A 11 21.18 -1.47 16.83
C TYR A 11 20.93 -1.91 18.27
N ASP A 12 21.43 -1.16 19.25
CA ASP A 12 21.32 -1.47 20.69
C ASP A 12 20.33 -0.57 21.46
N GLY A 13 19.60 0.31 20.76
CA GLY A 13 18.76 1.34 21.37
C GLY A 13 19.41 2.74 21.37
N GLN A 14 20.73 2.83 21.14
CA GLN A 14 21.46 4.10 21.13
C GLN A 14 22.25 4.32 19.84
N LYS A 15 22.98 3.29 19.38
CA LYS A 15 23.87 3.37 18.24
C LYS A 15 23.53 2.29 17.21
N SER A 16 23.63 2.65 15.93
CA SER A 16 23.58 1.69 14.83
C SER A 16 24.97 1.49 14.23
N TRP A 17 25.30 0.26 13.85
CA TRP A 17 26.53 -0.10 13.15
C TRP A 17 26.29 -1.30 12.22
N ASN A 18 27.15 -1.48 11.24
CA ASN A 18 27.15 -2.66 10.38
C ASN A 18 28.13 -3.70 10.96
N GLN A 19 27.68 -4.94 11.07
CA GLN A 19 28.51 -6.06 11.52
C GLN A 19 28.50 -7.16 10.47
N ASP A 20 29.70 -7.57 10.05
CA ASP A 20 29.90 -8.62 9.05
C ASP A 20 30.04 -9.98 9.74
N TYR A 21 29.36 -10.98 9.16
CA TYR A 21 29.44 -12.39 9.54
C TYR A 21 29.73 -13.23 8.30
N GLU A 22 30.45 -14.33 8.51
CA GLU A 22 30.66 -15.34 7.48
C GLU A 22 30.13 -16.69 7.96
N ILE A 23 29.25 -17.29 7.17
CA ILE A 23 28.73 -18.65 7.42
C ILE A 23 28.97 -19.54 6.21
N ASP A 24 29.03 -20.85 6.43
CA ASP A 24 29.06 -21.81 5.33
C ASP A 24 27.73 -21.79 4.58
N TYR A 25 27.80 -21.67 3.26
CA TYR A 25 26.61 -21.68 2.42
C TYR A 25 26.10 -23.12 2.26
N GLU A 26 24.82 -23.31 2.55
CA GLU A 26 24.07 -24.55 2.32
C GLU A 26 22.89 -24.29 1.37
N LYS A 27 22.82 -25.07 0.29
CA LYS A 27 21.73 -24.99 -0.70
C LYS A 27 20.40 -25.41 -0.07
N GLY A 28 19.30 -24.76 -0.46
CA GLY A 28 17.95 -25.09 0.01
C GLY A 28 17.63 -24.56 1.42
N ARG A 29 18.53 -23.80 2.04
CA ARG A 29 18.26 -23.11 3.30
C ARG A 29 17.53 -21.79 3.09
N THR A 30 16.82 -21.35 4.12
CA THR A 30 16.09 -20.09 4.14
C THR A 30 16.91 -18.97 4.77
N VAL A 31 16.49 -17.72 4.61
CA VAL A 31 17.12 -16.58 5.29
C VAL A 31 16.99 -16.71 6.82
N LEU A 32 15.89 -17.30 7.32
CA LEU A 32 15.75 -17.53 8.77
C LEU A 32 16.86 -18.46 9.30
N TRP A 33 17.27 -19.46 8.51
CA TRP A 33 18.35 -20.35 8.89
C TRP A 33 19.67 -19.58 9.07
N SER A 34 20.01 -18.64 8.17
CA SER A 34 21.26 -17.87 8.31
C SER A 34 21.25 -16.99 9.56
N LEU A 35 20.13 -16.33 9.86
CA LEU A 35 19.97 -15.54 11.10
C LEU A 35 20.10 -16.41 12.36
N THR A 36 19.48 -17.60 12.33
CA THR A 36 19.52 -18.54 13.46
C THR A 36 20.93 -19.07 13.68
N MET A 37 21.64 -19.43 12.60
CA MET A 37 23.04 -19.87 12.65
C MET A 37 23.95 -18.78 13.22
N ILE A 38 23.80 -17.53 12.78
CA ILE A 38 24.57 -16.41 13.33
C ILE A 38 24.29 -16.28 14.83
N ARG A 39 23.02 -16.26 15.24
CA ARG A 39 22.65 -16.09 16.66
C ARG A 39 23.16 -17.22 17.54
N GLU A 40 23.06 -18.47 17.09
CA GLU A 40 23.37 -19.63 17.93
C GLU A 40 24.86 -19.98 17.95
N LYS A 41 25.61 -19.67 16.88
CA LYS A 41 26.99 -20.12 16.73
C LYS A 41 28.02 -18.99 16.74
N LEU A 42 27.65 -17.77 16.36
CA LEU A 42 28.59 -16.67 16.18
C LEU A 42 28.34 -15.52 17.17
N ASP A 43 27.09 -15.13 17.38
CA ASP A 43 26.74 -13.95 18.17
C ASP A 43 25.33 -14.06 18.79
N SER A 44 25.28 -14.49 20.05
CA SER A 44 24.03 -14.64 20.81
C SER A 44 23.34 -13.31 21.16
N THR A 45 23.95 -12.17 20.86
CA THR A 45 23.36 -10.84 21.13
C THR A 45 22.45 -10.35 20.01
N LEU A 46 22.44 -11.02 18.85
CA LEU A 46 21.63 -10.69 17.69
C LEU A 46 20.13 -10.90 17.98
N VAL A 47 19.34 -9.85 17.77
CA VAL A 47 17.89 -9.88 17.99
C VAL A 47 17.11 -9.77 16.67
N PHE A 48 16.17 -10.70 16.47
CA PHE A 48 15.20 -10.68 15.38
C PHE A 48 13.93 -11.43 15.81
N SER A 49 12.79 -11.10 15.20
CA SER A 49 11.51 -11.74 15.49
C SER A 49 11.27 -12.95 14.58
N SER A 50 10.84 -14.06 15.17
CA SER A 50 10.40 -15.26 14.46
C SER A 50 9.47 -16.09 15.35
N ALA A 51 8.46 -16.72 14.76
CA ALA A 51 7.51 -17.57 15.49
C ALA A 51 7.16 -18.85 14.72
N CYS A 52 6.26 -18.79 13.72
CA CYS A 52 5.71 -20.00 13.09
C CYS A 52 6.68 -20.77 12.19
N GLN A 53 7.70 -20.11 11.64
CA GLN A 53 8.66 -20.64 10.67
C GLN A 53 8.09 -21.21 9.34
N HIS A 54 6.80 -21.02 9.05
CA HIS A 54 6.14 -21.55 7.84
C HIS A 54 5.27 -20.50 7.11
N GLY A 55 5.62 -19.21 7.21
CA GLY A 55 5.06 -18.16 6.35
C GLY A 55 3.63 -17.69 6.67
N ILE A 56 3.14 -17.88 7.91
CA ILE A 56 1.75 -17.51 8.27
C ILE A 56 1.63 -16.47 9.39
N CYS A 57 2.52 -16.42 10.38
CA CYS A 57 2.35 -15.51 11.53
C CYS A 57 2.75 -14.04 11.29
N GLY A 58 3.41 -13.74 10.16
CA GLY A 58 3.86 -12.38 9.82
C GLY A 58 5.06 -11.82 10.61
N SER A 59 5.59 -12.51 11.62
CA SER A 59 6.56 -11.91 12.57
C SER A 59 8.00 -11.72 12.08
N CYS A 60 8.40 -12.37 10.99
CA CYS A 60 9.81 -12.49 10.58
C CYS A 60 10.16 -11.68 9.32
N ALA A 61 9.51 -10.55 9.13
CA ALA A 61 9.80 -9.67 8.00
C ALA A 61 11.06 -8.82 8.27
N ILE A 62 12.01 -8.82 7.34
CA ILE A 62 13.19 -7.93 7.36
C ILE A 62 13.49 -7.44 5.93
N LYS A 63 14.34 -6.43 5.81
CA LYS A 63 14.83 -5.92 4.53
C LYS A 63 16.17 -6.55 4.17
N ILE A 64 16.29 -7.04 2.94
CA ILE A 64 17.50 -7.66 2.39
C ILE A 64 17.89 -6.95 1.10
N ASN A 65 19.06 -6.31 1.08
CA ASN A 65 19.55 -5.54 -0.07
C ASN A 65 18.45 -4.61 -0.66
N GLY A 66 17.70 -3.93 0.21
CA GLY A 66 16.62 -3.02 -0.19
C GLY A 66 15.24 -3.65 -0.34
N LYS A 67 15.10 -4.99 -0.43
CA LYS A 67 13.81 -5.69 -0.58
C LYS A 67 13.35 -6.32 0.73
N THR A 68 12.15 -6.00 1.21
CA THR A 68 11.58 -6.62 2.40
C THR A 68 10.91 -7.96 2.07
N VAL A 69 11.23 -8.99 2.88
CA VAL A 69 10.77 -10.37 2.69
C VAL A 69 10.47 -11.04 4.04
N LEU A 70 9.65 -12.11 4.02
CA LEU A 70 9.50 -13.02 5.16
C LEU A 70 10.66 -14.01 5.16
N VAL A 71 11.54 -13.94 6.18
CA VAL A 71 12.78 -14.72 6.18
C VAL A 71 12.57 -16.23 6.26
N CYS A 72 11.48 -16.69 6.88
CA CYS A 72 11.22 -18.11 7.09
C CYS A 72 10.84 -18.86 5.80
N GLN A 73 10.27 -18.18 4.82
CA GLN A 73 9.84 -18.79 3.56
C GLN A 73 10.72 -18.37 2.38
N THR A 74 11.66 -17.44 2.59
CA THR A 74 12.53 -16.93 1.52
C THR A 74 13.78 -17.80 1.43
N PRO A 75 14.00 -18.52 0.32
CA PRO A 75 15.24 -19.27 0.12
C PRO A 75 16.43 -18.32 -0.02
N LEU A 76 17.57 -18.68 0.58
CA LEU A 76 18.82 -17.94 0.39
C LEU A 76 19.22 -17.93 -1.09
N ASP A 77 19.05 -19.06 -1.76
CA ASP A 77 19.34 -19.24 -3.19
C ASP A 77 18.62 -18.19 -4.05
N SER A 78 17.35 -17.93 -3.76
CA SER A 78 16.55 -16.94 -4.47
C SER A 78 17.12 -15.52 -4.30
N MET A 79 17.57 -15.16 -3.09
CA MET A 79 18.14 -13.84 -2.83
C MET A 79 19.51 -13.67 -3.50
N LEU A 80 20.38 -14.67 -3.42
CA LEU A 80 21.69 -14.63 -4.05
C LEU A 80 21.59 -14.52 -5.58
N ASN A 81 20.65 -15.26 -6.18
CA ASN A 81 20.40 -15.20 -7.62
C ASN A 81 19.79 -13.86 -8.04
N LEU A 82 18.84 -13.32 -7.26
CA LEU A 82 18.20 -12.04 -7.54
C LEU A 82 19.22 -10.88 -7.55
N PHE A 83 20.07 -10.81 -6.52
CA PHE A 83 21.03 -9.72 -6.35
C PHE A 83 22.39 -10.00 -7.02
N LYS A 84 22.60 -11.20 -7.57
CA LYS A 84 23.85 -11.62 -8.25
C LYS A 84 25.10 -11.35 -7.41
N THR A 85 25.02 -11.66 -6.11
CA THR A 85 26.07 -11.38 -5.12
C THR A 85 26.17 -12.51 -4.10
N ASP A 86 27.34 -12.65 -3.46
CA ASP A 86 27.60 -13.51 -2.31
C ASP A 86 27.54 -12.75 -0.97
N ARG A 87 27.23 -11.45 -1.02
CA ARG A 87 27.03 -10.58 0.15
C ARG A 87 25.56 -10.14 0.26
N LEU A 88 24.92 -10.49 1.37
CA LEU A 88 23.58 -10.02 1.71
C LEU A 88 23.64 -9.04 2.88
N ILE A 89 22.90 -7.94 2.78
CA ILE A 89 22.78 -6.91 3.81
C ILE A 89 21.40 -7.04 4.42
N TYR A 90 21.34 -7.32 5.72
CA TYR A 90 20.10 -7.48 6.49
C TYR A 90 19.85 -6.22 7.31
N GLU A 91 18.66 -5.65 7.13
CA GLU A 91 18.21 -4.42 7.77
C GLU A 91 16.81 -4.62 8.37
N PRO A 92 16.45 -3.87 9.44
CA PRO A 92 15.08 -3.84 9.92
C PRO A 92 14.13 -3.30 8.83
N MET A 93 12.83 -3.58 8.98
CA MET A 93 11.81 -3.02 8.10
C MET A 93 11.82 -1.48 8.11
N SER A 94 11.59 -0.87 6.94
CA SER A 94 11.46 0.58 6.83
C SER A 94 10.12 1.09 7.36
N HIS A 95 10.07 2.34 7.78
CA HIS A 95 8.87 3.01 8.33
C HIS A 95 8.31 2.38 9.61
N PHE A 96 9.11 1.55 10.29
CA PHE A 96 8.88 1.10 11.66
C PHE A 96 9.98 1.65 12.58
N GLU A 97 9.63 1.85 13.84
CA GLU A 97 10.61 2.15 14.88
C GLU A 97 11.41 0.88 15.20
N VAL A 98 12.74 0.98 15.21
CA VAL A 98 13.62 -0.16 15.51
C VAL A 98 13.78 -0.25 17.02
N ILE A 99 13.45 -1.40 17.61
CA ILE A 99 13.66 -1.66 19.04
C ILE A 99 15.12 -2.07 19.27
N ARG A 100 15.58 -3.08 18.50
CA ARG A 100 16.93 -3.64 18.60
C ARG A 100 17.23 -4.47 17.36
N ASP A 101 18.41 -4.29 16.78
CA ASP A 101 18.87 -4.99 15.57
C ASP A 101 17.79 -5.02 14.46
N LEU A 102 17.18 -6.20 14.22
CA LEU A 102 16.16 -6.41 13.19
C LEU A 102 14.73 -6.40 13.75
N ALA A 103 14.57 -6.29 15.07
CA ALA A 103 13.27 -6.21 15.73
C ALA A 103 12.72 -4.78 15.72
N VAL A 104 11.44 -4.65 15.36
CA VAL A 104 10.74 -3.38 15.19
C VAL A 104 9.47 -3.32 16.05
N ALA A 105 9.07 -2.12 16.45
CA ALA A 105 7.87 -1.90 17.26
C ALA A 105 6.60 -1.90 16.40
N TRP A 106 5.59 -2.64 16.86
CA TRP A 106 4.30 -2.78 16.17
C TRP A 106 3.20 -1.95 16.84
N GLU A 107 3.36 -1.62 18.11
CA GLU A 107 2.39 -0.92 18.93
C GLU A 107 1.92 0.40 18.29
N PRO A 108 2.81 1.29 17.77
CA PRO A 108 2.36 2.53 17.13
C PRO A 108 1.48 2.29 15.89
N LYS A 109 1.78 1.21 15.15
CA LYS A 109 1.05 0.82 13.95
C LYS A 109 -0.32 0.22 14.30
N MET A 110 -0.38 -0.56 15.38
CA MET A 110 -1.62 -1.12 15.91
C MET A 110 -2.57 -0.02 16.40
N GLU A 111 -2.06 0.97 17.13
CA GLU A 111 -2.87 2.12 17.55
C GLU A 111 -3.39 2.92 16.36
N LYS A 112 -2.54 3.15 15.35
CA LYS A 112 -2.96 3.81 14.11
C LYS A 112 -4.03 3.04 13.36
N MET A 113 -4.01 1.71 13.38
CA MET A 113 -5.00 0.86 12.72
C MET A 113 -6.40 0.99 13.35
N LYS A 114 -6.50 1.28 14.66
CA LYS A 114 -7.80 1.49 15.32
C LYS A 114 -8.62 2.63 14.71
N LYS A 115 -7.97 3.58 14.03
CA LYS A 115 -8.64 4.71 13.36
C LYS A 115 -9.69 4.29 12.34
N VAL A 116 -9.54 3.13 11.70
CA VAL A 116 -10.47 2.64 10.66
C VAL A 116 -11.48 1.63 11.18
N ASN A 117 -11.66 1.55 12.51
CA ASN A 117 -12.56 0.61 13.17
C ASN A 117 -12.37 -0.83 12.64
N PRO A 118 -11.21 -1.48 12.84
CA PRO A 118 -10.87 -2.77 12.23
C PRO A 118 -11.61 -3.97 12.89
N TRP A 119 -12.91 -3.84 13.11
CA TRP A 119 -13.80 -4.85 13.66
C TRP A 119 -15.16 -4.78 12.94
N LEU A 120 -15.91 -5.87 13.00
CA LEU A 120 -17.25 -5.94 12.42
C LEU A 120 -18.22 -5.11 13.26
N ILE A 121 -18.97 -4.23 12.61
CA ILE A 121 -20.13 -3.55 13.17
C ILE A 121 -21.37 -4.26 12.60
N PRO A 122 -21.93 -5.25 13.32
CA PRO A 122 -22.81 -6.25 12.72
C PRO A 122 -24.18 -5.68 12.31
N ILE A 123 -24.76 -6.26 11.26
CA ILE A 123 -26.20 -6.11 10.95
C ILE A 123 -27.08 -6.74 12.04
N GLU A 124 -28.32 -6.26 12.18
CA GLU A 124 -29.27 -6.79 13.18
C GLU A 124 -29.66 -8.27 12.95
N ALA A 125 -29.55 -8.76 11.72
CA ALA A 125 -30.04 -10.09 11.34
C ALA A 125 -29.22 -11.27 11.91
N GLY A 126 -28.05 -11.01 12.52
CA GLY A 126 -27.22 -12.04 13.14
C GLY A 126 -27.48 -12.21 14.64
N THR A 127 -27.47 -13.46 15.11
CA THR A 127 -27.56 -13.79 16.54
C THR A 127 -26.35 -14.62 16.97
N LYS A 128 -26.05 -14.66 18.27
CA LYS A 128 -24.94 -15.47 18.80
C LYS A 128 -25.13 -16.96 18.50
N GLU A 129 -26.38 -17.42 18.46
CA GLU A 129 -26.76 -18.81 18.27
C GLU A 129 -26.71 -19.22 16.79
N ASN A 130 -27.11 -18.34 15.88
CA ASN A 130 -27.25 -18.66 14.45
C ASN A 130 -26.16 -18.04 13.55
N GLY A 131 -25.34 -17.13 14.07
CA GLY A 131 -24.34 -16.41 13.29
C GLY A 131 -24.96 -15.48 12.24
N PHE A 132 -24.25 -15.25 11.14
CA PHE A 132 -24.68 -14.43 10.00
C PHE A 132 -24.70 -15.28 8.74
N LEU A 133 -25.77 -15.15 7.94
CA LEU A 133 -25.80 -15.70 6.59
C LEU A 133 -24.96 -14.81 5.67
N GLN A 134 -24.05 -15.42 4.91
CA GLN A 134 -23.23 -14.74 3.91
C GLN A 134 -23.19 -15.58 2.64
N GLY A 135 -23.53 -14.97 1.51
CA GLY A 135 -23.44 -15.62 0.20
C GLY A 135 -21.99 -15.88 -0.21
N ALA A 136 -21.78 -16.84 -1.11
CA ALA A 136 -20.46 -17.14 -1.62
C ALA A 136 -19.82 -15.92 -2.32
N ASP A 137 -20.59 -15.19 -3.13
CA ASP A 137 -20.11 -14.01 -3.85
C ASP A 137 -19.72 -12.87 -2.90
N ASP A 138 -20.48 -12.67 -1.83
CA ASP A 138 -20.14 -11.68 -0.80
C ASP A 138 -18.89 -12.06 -0.01
N PHE A 139 -18.71 -13.35 0.30
CA PHE A 139 -17.48 -13.84 0.92
C PHE A 139 -16.26 -13.63 0.02
N GLN A 140 -16.40 -13.84 -1.30
CA GLN A 140 -15.29 -13.63 -2.24
C GLN A 140 -14.79 -12.19 -2.24
N LYS A 141 -15.66 -11.19 -2.04
CA LYS A 141 -15.27 -9.77 -1.91
C LYS A 141 -14.30 -9.52 -0.75
N ILE A 142 -14.40 -10.28 0.34
CA ILE A 142 -13.55 -10.10 1.54
C ILE A 142 -12.45 -11.16 1.71
N SER A 143 -12.46 -12.24 0.92
CA SER A 143 -11.55 -13.39 1.10
C SER A 143 -10.09 -12.96 1.02
N SER A 144 -9.69 -12.31 -0.08
CA SER A 144 -8.30 -11.84 -0.27
C SER A 144 -7.88 -10.86 0.83
N ALA A 145 -8.76 -9.92 1.20
CA ALA A 145 -8.44 -8.94 2.22
C ALA A 145 -8.25 -9.58 3.61
N THR A 146 -8.95 -10.69 3.87
CA THR A 146 -8.88 -11.45 5.13
C THR A 146 -7.57 -12.23 5.29
N ASP A 147 -6.93 -12.62 4.18
CA ASP A 147 -5.64 -13.34 4.19
C ASP A 147 -4.45 -12.49 4.67
N CYS A 148 -4.67 -11.20 4.95
CA CYS A 148 -3.66 -10.31 5.49
C CYS A 148 -3.18 -10.76 6.88
N ILE A 149 -1.95 -11.29 6.92
CA ILE A 149 -1.26 -11.76 8.13
C ILE A 149 -0.53 -10.66 8.92
N LEU A 150 -0.79 -9.39 8.61
CA LEU A 150 -0.15 -8.23 9.28
C LEU A 150 1.38 -8.33 9.36
N CYS A 151 2.04 -8.74 8.27
CA CYS A 151 3.51 -8.87 8.23
C CYS A 151 4.27 -7.55 8.05
N GLY A 152 3.59 -6.46 7.69
CA GLY A 152 4.21 -5.13 7.56
C GLY A 152 5.05 -4.89 6.30
N ILE A 153 5.20 -5.90 5.42
CA ILE A 153 6.00 -5.76 4.18
C ILE A 153 5.45 -4.65 3.28
N CYS A 154 4.13 -4.57 3.11
CA CYS A 154 3.51 -3.53 2.30
C CYS A 154 3.79 -2.12 2.85
N THR A 155 3.89 -1.96 4.16
CA THR A 155 4.35 -0.72 4.80
C THR A 155 5.81 -0.46 4.51
N SER A 156 6.68 -1.45 4.72
CA SER A 156 8.13 -1.31 4.54
C SER A 156 8.55 -0.96 3.11
N GLU A 157 7.70 -1.22 2.13
CA GLU A 157 7.95 -0.99 0.71
C GLU A 157 7.16 0.22 0.16
N CYS A 158 6.37 0.91 1.00
CA CYS A 158 5.52 1.99 0.54
C CYS A 158 6.29 3.30 0.39
N ASN A 159 6.58 3.71 -0.85
CA ASN A 159 7.28 4.96 -1.13
C ASN A 159 6.56 6.22 -0.60
N GLN A 160 5.23 6.18 -0.47
CA GLN A 160 4.49 7.32 0.10
C GLN A 160 4.83 7.55 1.58
N LEU A 161 5.22 6.50 2.31
CA LEU A 161 5.58 6.61 3.72
C LEU A 161 6.95 7.28 3.95
N GLU A 162 7.79 7.39 2.90
CA GLU A 162 9.06 8.13 2.97
C GLU A 162 8.86 9.64 3.09
N VAL A 163 7.82 10.15 2.43
CA VAL A 163 7.48 11.59 2.39
C VAL A 163 6.22 11.91 3.19
N ASN A 164 5.80 10.99 4.08
CA ASN A 164 4.57 11.14 4.84
C ASN A 164 4.76 12.13 6.00
N ASP A 165 3.85 13.09 6.09
CA ASP A 165 3.73 14.08 7.18
C ASP A 165 3.01 13.50 8.42
N GLY A 166 2.80 12.18 8.46
CA GLY A 166 2.09 11.47 9.53
C GLY A 166 0.59 11.27 9.26
N THR A 167 0.04 11.90 8.21
CA THR A 167 -1.39 11.82 7.89
C THR A 167 -1.77 10.56 7.11
N PHE A 168 -0.94 10.11 6.16
CA PHE A 168 -1.24 8.95 5.33
C PHE A 168 -1.18 7.65 6.14
N LEU A 169 -2.23 6.82 6.05
CA LEU A 169 -2.25 5.50 6.69
C LEU A 169 -1.35 4.49 5.96
N ASP A 170 -0.96 3.48 6.70
CA ASP A 170 -0.17 2.38 6.19
C ASP A 170 -1.03 1.48 5.27
N PRO A 171 -0.47 0.86 4.21
CA PRO A 171 -1.26 0.06 3.26
C PRO A 171 -2.09 -1.06 3.91
N PHE A 172 -1.57 -1.77 4.91
CA PHE A 172 -2.34 -2.81 5.61
C PHE A 172 -3.53 -2.25 6.40
N ILE A 173 -3.50 -0.96 6.79
CA ILE A 173 -4.62 -0.30 7.47
C ILE A 173 -5.75 -0.04 6.46
N PHE A 174 -5.43 0.40 5.24
CA PHE A 174 -6.42 0.51 4.17
C PHE A 174 -7.01 -0.85 3.79
N ASN A 175 -6.20 -1.91 3.76
CA ASN A 175 -6.72 -3.28 3.61
C ASN A 175 -7.76 -3.63 4.69
N LYS A 176 -7.51 -3.29 5.97
CA LYS A 176 -8.49 -3.52 7.03
C LYS A 176 -9.74 -2.67 6.88
N ALA A 177 -9.61 -1.39 6.53
CA ALA A 177 -10.77 -0.53 6.23
C ALA A 177 -11.63 -1.15 5.11
N TYR A 178 -11.01 -1.55 3.99
CA TYR A 178 -11.68 -2.20 2.87
C TYR A 178 -12.38 -3.50 3.29
N ARG A 179 -11.67 -4.37 4.02
CA ARG A 179 -12.19 -5.67 4.47
C ARG A 179 -13.50 -5.58 5.24
N PHE A 180 -13.70 -4.53 6.04
CA PHE A 180 -14.97 -4.33 6.76
C PHE A 180 -15.95 -3.52 5.93
N ALA A 181 -15.49 -2.51 5.19
CA ALA A 181 -16.35 -1.66 4.35
C ALA A 181 -17.16 -2.44 3.30
N VAL A 182 -16.65 -3.57 2.79
CA VAL A 182 -17.33 -4.41 1.78
C VAL A 182 -17.90 -5.71 2.33
N ASP A 183 -17.83 -5.96 3.64
CA ASP A 183 -18.40 -7.16 4.25
C ASP A 183 -19.93 -7.05 4.33
N SER A 184 -20.65 -8.00 3.73
CA SER A 184 -22.13 -8.01 3.74
C SER A 184 -22.76 -8.13 5.13
N ARG A 185 -21.97 -8.53 6.13
CA ARG A 185 -22.39 -8.65 7.53
C ARG A 185 -22.22 -7.35 8.31
N ASP A 186 -21.54 -6.36 7.73
CA ASP A 186 -21.27 -5.07 8.34
C ASP A 186 -22.34 -4.04 7.96
N CYS A 187 -22.82 -3.25 8.93
CA CYS A 187 -23.84 -2.22 8.70
C CYS A 187 -23.27 -0.79 8.65
N ALA A 188 -21.97 -0.60 8.87
CA ALA A 188 -21.33 0.70 9.06
C ALA A 188 -20.14 0.90 8.11
N SER A 189 -20.35 0.62 6.82
CA SER A 189 -19.33 0.82 5.77
C SER A 189 -18.67 2.21 5.81
N GLU A 190 -19.46 3.26 6.07
CA GLU A 190 -18.99 4.64 6.18
C GLU A 190 -17.99 4.85 7.34
N ASP A 191 -18.20 4.17 8.48
CA ASP A 191 -17.33 4.26 9.66
C ASP A 191 -15.93 3.66 9.41
N HIS A 192 -15.76 2.88 8.33
CA HIS A 192 -14.47 2.37 7.89
C HIS A 192 -13.85 3.24 6.79
N VAL A 193 -14.66 3.73 5.85
CA VAL A 193 -14.22 4.49 4.67
C VAL A 193 -13.87 5.94 5.04
N HIS A 194 -14.68 6.59 5.88
CA HIS A 194 -14.50 7.99 6.22
C HIS A 194 -13.14 8.25 6.92
N PRO A 195 -12.73 7.48 7.93
CA PRO A 195 -11.41 7.68 8.53
C PRO A 195 -10.26 7.41 7.55
N ALA A 196 -10.42 6.48 6.61
CA ALA A 196 -9.42 6.27 5.56
C ALA A 196 -9.27 7.53 4.68
N TYR A 197 -10.39 8.12 4.26
CA TYR A 197 -10.42 9.37 3.50
C TYR A 197 -9.78 10.55 4.25
N GLU A 198 -10.15 10.74 5.52
CA GLU A 198 -9.60 11.82 6.37
C GLU A 198 -8.09 11.68 6.57
N ASN A 199 -7.58 10.45 6.63
CA ASN A 199 -6.16 10.15 6.76
C ASN A 199 -5.50 9.96 5.37
N GLU A 200 -5.83 10.87 4.45
CA GLU A 200 -5.14 11.11 3.19
C GLU A 200 -5.05 9.91 2.24
N LEU A 201 -6.08 9.07 2.16
CA LEU A 201 -6.23 7.97 1.19
C LEU A 201 -5.78 8.31 -0.24
N TRP A 202 -5.98 9.56 -0.65
CA TRP A 202 -5.65 10.07 -1.98
C TRP A 202 -4.15 10.33 -2.21
N LYS A 203 -3.32 10.37 -1.17
CA LYS A 203 -1.86 10.50 -1.28
C LYS A 203 -1.16 9.20 -1.75
N CYS A 204 -1.86 8.06 -1.83
CA CYS A 204 -1.24 6.85 -2.40
C CYS A 204 -0.77 7.10 -3.85
N LEU A 205 0.52 6.87 -4.07
CA LEU A 205 1.25 7.14 -5.32
C LEU A 205 1.06 6.08 -6.41
N HIS A 206 0.33 5.00 -6.15
CA HIS A 206 0.16 3.88 -7.10
C HIS A 206 1.49 3.26 -7.56
N CYS A 207 2.50 3.21 -6.68
CA CYS A 207 3.81 2.62 -6.99
C CYS A 207 3.82 1.09 -7.06
N MET A 208 2.70 0.42 -6.73
CA MET A 208 2.52 -1.04 -6.79
C MET A 208 3.46 -1.89 -5.92
N GLN A 209 4.30 -1.27 -5.08
CA GLN A 209 5.25 -1.99 -4.24
C GLN A 209 4.57 -2.84 -3.16
N CYS A 210 3.45 -2.36 -2.60
CA CYS A 210 2.68 -3.10 -1.61
C CYS A 210 2.09 -4.41 -2.16
N VAL A 211 1.67 -4.43 -3.43
CA VAL A 211 1.15 -5.64 -4.10
C VAL A 211 2.29 -6.55 -4.52
N SER A 212 3.31 -5.99 -5.18
CA SER A 212 4.44 -6.75 -5.74
C SER A 212 5.25 -7.52 -4.70
N ASN A 213 5.27 -7.03 -3.46
CA ASN A 213 6.02 -7.64 -2.36
C ASN A 213 5.11 -8.37 -1.35
N CYS A 214 3.78 -8.35 -1.52
CA CYS A 214 2.88 -9.02 -0.58
C CYS A 214 3.06 -10.56 -0.67
N PRO A 215 3.44 -11.24 0.42
CA PRO A 215 3.61 -12.70 0.43
C PRO A 215 2.29 -13.47 0.32
N LYS A 216 1.15 -12.76 0.44
CA LYS A 216 -0.21 -13.30 0.33
C LYS A 216 -0.92 -12.84 -0.95
N HIS A 217 -0.22 -12.13 -1.84
CA HIS A 217 -0.75 -11.70 -3.14
C HIS A 217 -2.04 -10.87 -3.07
N ILE A 218 -2.21 -10.12 -2.00
CA ILE A 218 -3.36 -9.22 -1.81
C ILE A 218 -3.24 -8.03 -2.76
N ASP A 219 -4.31 -7.67 -3.46
CA ASP A 219 -4.37 -6.47 -4.29
C ASP A 219 -4.69 -5.21 -3.45
N LEU A 220 -3.72 -4.79 -2.63
CA LEU A 220 -3.86 -3.59 -1.80
C LEU A 220 -4.16 -2.32 -2.62
N THR A 221 -3.69 -2.23 -3.87
CA THR A 221 -3.94 -1.06 -4.72
C THR A 221 -5.36 -1.02 -5.26
N GLY A 222 -5.93 -2.19 -5.61
CA GLY A 222 -7.35 -2.34 -5.91
C GLY A 222 -8.22 -1.97 -4.71
N GLU A 223 -7.88 -2.46 -3.52
CA GLU A 223 -8.60 -2.13 -2.27
C GLU A 223 -8.57 -0.63 -1.96
N ILE A 224 -7.39 0.02 -2.06
CA ILE A 224 -7.25 1.48 -1.91
C ILE A 224 -8.09 2.22 -2.96
N SER A 225 -8.15 1.72 -4.20
CA SER A 225 -8.94 2.34 -5.27
C SER A 225 -10.45 2.18 -5.02
N ALA A 226 -10.88 1.03 -4.52
CA ALA A 226 -12.26 0.79 -4.13
C ALA A 226 -12.67 1.73 -2.98
N LEU A 227 -11.84 1.90 -1.96
CA LEU A 227 -12.08 2.87 -0.88
C LEU A 227 -12.24 4.31 -1.40
N ARG A 228 -11.44 4.71 -2.40
CA ARG A 228 -11.57 6.03 -3.04
C ARG A 228 -12.92 6.19 -3.73
N ASN A 229 -13.34 5.16 -4.46
CA ASN A 229 -14.64 5.15 -5.13
C ASN A 229 -15.80 5.18 -4.13
N MET A 230 -15.74 4.40 -3.05
CA MET A 230 -16.73 4.39 -1.98
C MET A 230 -16.81 5.76 -1.30
N SER A 231 -15.67 6.36 -0.96
CA SER A 231 -15.58 7.72 -0.42
C SER A 231 -16.27 8.73 -1.35
N MET A 232 -16.01 8.68 -2.67
CA MET A 232 -16.69 9.56 -3.62
C MET A 232 -18.21 9.32 -3.69
N LYS A 233 -18.66 8.05 -3.63
CA LYS A 233 -20.09 7.69 -3.59
C LYS A 233 -20.78 8.23 -2.32
N MET A 234 -20.06 8.31 -1.21
CA MET A 234 -20.51 8.91 0.05
C MET A 234 -20.51 10.45 0.03
N GLY A 235 -20.09 11.10 -1.08
CA GLY A 235 -20.12 12.55 -1.25
C GLY A 235 -18.80 13.26 -0.95
N GLU A 236 -17.76 12.52 -0.56
CA GLU A 236 -16.44 13.05 -0.23
C GLU A 236 -15.62 13.43 -1.48
N THR A 237 -16.02 14.56 -2.07
CA THR A 237 -15.54 15.02 -3.39
C THR A 237 -14.68 16.28 -3.33
N LYS A 238 -14.47 16.83 -2.12
CA LYS A 238 -13.89 18.17 -1.94
C LYS A 238 -12.37 18.19 -1.91
N ASN A 239 -11.72 17.08 -1.55
CA ASN A 239 -10.25 17.07 -1.46
C ASN A 239 -9.57 17.12 -2.84
N GLN A 240 -8.26 17.38 -2.84
CA GLN A 240 -7.48 17.54 -4.07
C GLN A 240 -7.56 16.31 -4.99
N GLY A 241 -7.45 15.10 -4.43
CA GLY A 241 -7.47 13.86 -5.20
C GLY A 241 -8.82 13.58 -5.86
N ALA A 242 -9.91 13.71 -5.12
CA ALA A 242 -11.26 13.52 -5.64
C ALA A 242 -11.61 14.56 -6.70
N ARG A 243 -11.21 15.83 -6.51
CA ARG A 243 -11.36 16.87 -7.55
C ARG A 243 -10.55 16.55 -8.81
N HIS A 244 -9.34 16.04 -8.65
CA HIS A 244 -8.51 15.60 -9.78
C HIS A 244 -9.18 14.47 -10.57
N ALA A 245 -9.62 13.41 -9.88
CA ALA A 245 -10.30 12.28 -10.50
C ALA A 245 -11.57 12.72 -11.23
N ARG A 246 -12.38 13.59 -10.62
CA ARG A 246 -13.57 14.16 -11.23
C ARG A 246 -13.25 15.00 -12.46
N ALA A 247 -12.19 15.83 -12.41
CA ALA A 247 -11.76 16.63 -13.54
C ALA A 247 -11.38 15.75 -14.74
N PHE A 248 -10.64 14.66 -14.50
CA PHE A 248 -10.30 13.66 -15.53
C PHE A 248 -11.54 13.01 -16.13
N TYR A 249 -12.46 12.52 -15.27
CA TYR A 249 -13.70 11.91 -15.71
C TYR A 249 -14.51 12.87 -16.60
N GLU A 250 -14.71 14.11 -16.15
CA GLU A 250 -15.52 15.09 -16.87
C GLU A 250 -14.90 15.51 -18.21
N ASP A 251 -13.58 15.73 -18.26
CA ASP A 251 -12.90 16.13 -19.50
C ASP A 251 -12.90 14.99 -20.52
N THR A 252 -12.59 13.78 -20.08
CA THR A 252 -12.60 12.58 -20.95
C THR A 252 -14.01 12.27 -21.45
N TRP A 253 -15.03 12.37 -20.61
CA TRP A 253 -16.43 12.18 -21.03
C TRP A 253 -16.91 13.27 -22.02
N LYS A 254 -16.58 14.53 -21.75
CA LYS A 254 -17.05 15.67 -22.58
C LYS A 254 -16.34 15.71 -23.92
N LYS A 255 -15.02 15.53 -23.93
CA LYS A 255 -14.15 15.81 -25.09
C LYS A 255 -13.29 14.63 -25.55
N GLY A 256 -13.18 13.56 -24.77
CA GLY A 256 -12.31 12.42 -25.07
C GLY A 256 -10.82 12.71 -24.85
N GLN A 257 -10.49 13.88 -24.30
CA GLN A 257 -9.14 14.36 -24.00
C GLN A 257 -9.17 15.20 -22.73
N LEU A 258 -8.03 15.22 -22.03
CA LEU A 258 -7.84 15.96 -20.79
C LEU A 258 -7.55 17.44 -21.07
N ASN A 259 -8.19 18.35 -20.32
CA ASN A 259 -7.86 19.77 -20.37
C ASN A 259 -6.71 20.09 -19.41
N GLU A 260 -5.48 19.84 -19.86
CA GLU A 260 -4.26 20.07 -19.05
C GLU A 260 -4.13 21.51 -18.56
N THR A 261 -4.56 22.50 -19.34
CA THR A 261 -4.52 23.92 -18.96
C THR A 261 -5.42 24.23 -17.77
N MET A 262 -6.64 23.65 -17.76
CA MET A 262 -7.63 23.89 -16.70
C MET A 262 -7.50 22.92 -15.53
N LEU A 263 -6.79 21.82 -15.70
CA LEU A 263 -6.66 20.77 -14.70
C LEU A 263 -6.07 21.27 -13.36
N PRO A 264 -5.01 22.09 -13.31
CA PRO A 264 -4.52 22.66 -12.05
C PRO A 264 -5.61 23.45 -11.32
N ILE A 265 -6.37 24.27 -12.05
CA ILE A 265 -7.45 25.09 -11.48
C ILE A 265 -8.57 24.21 -10.93
N LYS A 266 -8.98 23.17 -11.67
CA LYS A 266 -10.00 22.21 -11.21
C LYS A 266 -9.54 21.37 -10.01
N THR A 267 -8.24 21.06 -9.94
CA THR A 267 -7.65 20.20 -8.91
C THR A 267 -7.32 20.96 -7.64
N ASP A 268 -6.57 22.07 -7.76
CA ASP A 268 -6.02 22.84 -6.64
C ASP A 268 -6.90 24.03 -6.25
N GLY A 269 -7.81 24.44 -7.13
CA GLY A 269 -8.55 25.70 -7.01
C GLY A 269 -7.76 26.87 -7.59
N LEU A 270 -8.48 27.96 -7.90
CA LEU A 270 -7.91 29.13 -8.57
C LEU A 270 -6.79 29.80 -7.74
N LEU A 271 -7.03 30.04 -6.45
CA LEU A 271 -6.10 30.73 -5.56
C LEU A 271 -4.79 29.95 -5.38
N LYS A 272 -4.88 28.65 -5.06
CA LYS A 272 -3.70 27.79 -4.86
C LYS A 272 -2.89 27.61 -6.14
N THR A 273 -3.57 27.51 -7.29
CA THR A 273 -2.93 27.46 -8.61
C THR A 273 -2.18 28.76 -8.89
N ALA A 274 -2.82 29.91 -8.67
CA ALA A 274 -2.21 31.22 -8.88
C ALA A 274 -0.95 31.40 -8.02
N ALA A 275 -1.00 30.98 -6.74
CA ALA A 275 0.11 31.10 -5.82
C ALA A 275 1.29 30.16 -6.14
N THR A 276 1.03 28.93 -6.57
CA THR A 276 2.07 27.88 -6.63
C THR A 276 2.52 27.51 -8.05
N LYS A 277 1.72 27.78 -9.08
CA LYS A 277 1.95 27.25 -10.44
C LYS A 277 2.19 28.32 -11.50
N VAL A 278 1.96 29.61 -11.23
CA VAL A 278 2.12 30.69 -12.22
C VAL A 278 3.53 30.78 -12.81
N PRO A 279 4.63 30.75 -12.03
CA PRO A 279 5.98 30.82 -12.61
C PRO A 279 6.28 29.66 -13.56
N PHE A 280 5.79 28.46 -13.23
CA PHE A 280 5.93 27.28 -14.06
C PHE A 280 5.08 27.38 -15.34
N ALA A 281 3.83 27.83 -15.22
CA ALA A 281 2.93 28.04 -16.35
C ALA A 281 3.51 29.05 -17.36
N LEU A 282 4.07 30.17 -16.89
CA LEU A 282 4.73 31.17 -17.76
C LEU A 282 5.92 30.57 -18.53
N ARG A 283 6.72 29.71 -17.88
CA ARG A 283 7.83 29.01 -18.54
C ARG A 283 7.34 28.05 -19.63
N MET A 284 6.24 27.34 -19.38
CA MET A 284 5.62 26.46 -20.37
C MET A 284 5.03 27.22 -21.56
N MET A 285 4.38 28.37 -21.31
CA MET A 285 3.87 29.24 -22.38
C MET A 285 5.03 29.79 -23.24
N LYS A 286 6.12 30.23 -22.61
CA LYS A 286 7.32 30.74 -23.32
C LYS A 286 7.95 29.68 -24.24
N THR A 287 7.86 28.40 -23.86
CA THR A 287 8.39 27.28 -24.66
C THR A 287 7.37 26.70 -25.65
N GLY A 288 6.19 27.31 -25.77
CA GLY A 288 5.12 26.84 -26.66
C GLY A 288 4.47 25.52 -26.23
N LYS A 289 4.71 25.07 -24.98
CA LYS A 289 4.17 23.80 -24.45
C LYS A 289 2.74 23.91 -23.92
N ILE A 290 2.27 25.13 -23.65
CA ILE A 290 0.89 25.41 -23.25
C ILE A 290 0.39 26.57 -24.10
N ASN A 291 -0.79 26.39 -24.68
CA ASN A 291 -1.55 27.47 -25.31
C ASN A 291 -2.82 27.75 -24.46
N PRO A 292 -2.86 28.85 -23.69
CA PRO A 292 -4.01 29.18 -22.83
C PRO A 292 -5.30 29.46 -23.59
N LEU A 293 -5.20 29.81 -24.88
CA LEU A 293 -6.31 30.15 -25.75
C LEU A 293 -6.81 28.94 -26.57
N GLU A 294 -6.18 27.78 -26.41
CA GLU A 294 -6.56 26.56 -27.12
C GLU A 294 -7.84 25.97 -26.55
N LEU A 295 -8.95 26.22 -27.26
CA LEU A 295 -10.23 25.57 -27.01
C LEU A 295 -10.17 24.13 -27.53
N GLN A 296 -9.96 23.19 -26.61
CA GLN A 296 -10.02 21.77 -26.94
C GLN A 296 -11.38 21.38 -27.53
N LYS A 297 -11.36 20.81 -28.73
CA LYS A 297 -12.53 20.24 -29.40
C LYS A 297 -12.68 18.77 -29.01
N PRO A 298 -13.90 18.21 -29.04
CA PRO A 298 -14.09 16.78 -28.87
C PRO A 298 -13.32 15.98 -29.94
N VAL A 299 -12.77 14.83 -29.55
CA VAL A 299 -12.12 13.91 -30.48
C VAL A 299 -13.10 13.33 -31.49
N ASN A 300 -12.58 12.95 -32.65
CA ASN A 300 -13.31 12.13 -33.61
C ASN A 300 -13.65 10.80 -32.92
N GLY A 301 -14.94 10.42 -32.92
CA GLY A 301 -15.41 9.21 -32.21
C GLY A 301 -15.86 9.42 -30.76
N ILE A 302 -16.09 10.66 -30.31
CA ILE A 302 -16.59 10.97 -28.96
C ILE A 302 -17.88 10.21 -28.57
N LYS A 303 -18.71 9.82 -29.54
CA LYS A 303 -19.90 8.97 -29.29
C LYS A 303 -19.50 7.62 -28.71
N GLY A 304 -18.53 6.94 -29.31
CA GLY A 304 -18.02 5.66 -28.82
C GLY A 304 -17.37 5.79 -27.44
N VAL A 305 -16.68 6.89 -27.16
CA VAL A 305 -16.17 7.16 -25.80
C VAL A 305 -17.32 7.22 -24.79
N ARG A 306 -18.42 7.91 -25.10
CA ARG A 306 -19.58 8.00 -24.19
C ARG A 306 -20.28 6.65 -24.02
N GLU A 307 -20.43 5.89 -25.11
CA GLU A 307 -20.99 4.53 -25.07
C GLU A 307 -20.17 3.62 -24.15
N LEU A 308 -18.83 3.69 -24.18
CA LEU A 308 -17.96 2.92 -23.28
C LEU A 308 -18.18 3.28 -21.81
N TYR A 309 -18.36 4.56 -21.50
CA TYR A 309 -18.62 5.01 -20.14
C TYR A 309 -20.02 4.63 -19.66
N ASP A 310 -21.03 4.64 -20.54
CA ASP A 310 -22.38 4.19 -20.18
C ASP A 310 -22.41 2.67 -19.99
N TYR A 311 -21.73 1.91 -20.84
CA TYR A 311 -21.49 0.49 -20.65
C TYR A 311 -20.79 0.19 -19.32
N ALA A 312 -19.74 0.94 -18.96
CA ALA A 312 -19.06 0.77 -17.68
C ALA A 312 -19.98 1.00 -16.48
N LYS A 313 -20.89 1.99 -16.55
CA LYS A 313 -21.90 2.21 -15.49
C LYS A 313 -22.93 1.07 -15.42
N GLU A 314 -23.29 0.48 -16.54
CA GLU A 314 -24.19 -0.68 -16.57
C GLU A 314 -23.55 -1.90 -15.92
N VAL A 315 -22.28 -2.17 -16.23
CA VAL A 315 -21.49 -3.24 -15.60
C VAL A 315 -21.41 -3.02 -14.08
N GLU A 316 -21.04 -1.82 -13.63
CA GLU A 316 -20.99 -1.51 -12.19
C GLU A 316 -22.33 -1.75 -11.47
N LYS A 317 -23.46 -1.43 -12.11
CA LYS A 317 -24.80 -1.68 -11.56
C LYS A 317 -25.19 -3.16 -11.52
N SER A 318 -24.62 -3.97 -12.40
CA SER A 318 -24.86 -5.42 -12.40
C SER A 318 -24.03 -6.17 -11.36
N GLU A 319 -22.92 -5.57 -10.91
CA GLU A 319 -22.00 -6.12 -9.90
C GLU A 319 -22.24 -5.59 -8.48
N SER A 320 -23.12 -4.58 -8.31
CA SER A 320 -23.53 -4.01 -7.02
C SER A 320 -24.87 -4.52 -6.54
#